data_AF-A0A956VUW8-F1
#
_entry.id   AF-A0A956VUW8-F1
#
_cell.length_a   1.000
_cell.length_b   1.000
_cell.length_c   1.000
_cell.angle_alpha   90.00
_cell.angle_beta   90.00
_cell.angle_gamma   90.00
#
_symmetry.space_group_name_H-M   'P 1'
#
loop_
_entity.id
_entity.type
_entity.pdbx_description
1 polymer ?
#
loop_
_entity_poly.entity_id
_entity_poly.type
_entity_poly.pdbx_seq_one_letter_code
_entity_poly.pdbx_strand_id
1 'polypeptide(L)'
;MRDGEGERRPSRAGQRLLVLLALHRGPVRRTVAAQRLWPHLDERGATGSLRSTLSRLRAGAPGLVEVSAGALRLGHEVAVDATELEEAAQAILSGGASDWTAGQLAAELLPEWDDDWVILERERLRELSLHAIET
;
A
#
# COMPACT_ATOMS: atom_id res chain seq x y z
N MET A 1 25.76 9.00 -24.93
CA MET A 1 26.00 8.37 -23.62
C MET A 1 24.73 8.66 -22.82
N ARG A 2 23.87 7.66 -22.63
CA ARG A 2 22.46 7.82 -22.24
C ARG A 2 22.35 8.05 -20.74
N ASP A 3 21.58 9.09 -20.39
CA ASP A 3 21.28 9.56 -19.04
C ASP A 3 20.65 8.46 -18.18
N GLY A 4 21.03 8.46 -16.89
CA GLY A 4 20.56 7.51 -15.89
C GLY A 4 19.04 7.50 -15.77
N GLU A 5 18.47 6.30 -15.83
CA GLU A 5 17.10 6.02 -15.43
C GLU A 5 16.99 6.23 -13.91
N GLY A 6 16.86 7.49 -13.50
CA GLY A 6 16.40 7.83 -12.17
C GLY A 6 15.03 7.19 -11.99
N GLU A 7 14.99 6.17 -11.15
CA GLU A 7 13.79 5.48 -10.69
C GLU A 7 12.68 6.52 -10.45
N ARG A 8 11.76 6.66 -11.41
CA ARG A 8 10.79 7.77 -11.40
C ARG A 8 9.79 7.52 -10.30
N ARG A 9 10.13 7.97 -9.10
CA ARG A 9 9.23 7.93 -7.94
C ARG A 9 7.95 8.66 -8.29
N PRO A 10 6.77 8.05 -8.06
CA PRO A 10 5.50 8.74 -8.25
C PRO A 10 5.44 10.02 -7.42
N SER A 11 4.55 10.94 -7.79
CA SER A 11 4.23 12.10 -6.95
C SER A 11 3.77 11.63 -5.56
N ARG A 12 3.87 12.51 -4.53
CA ARG A 12 3.42 12.16 -3.17
C ARG A 12 1.98 11.63 -3.13
N ALA A 13 1.09 12.20 -3.93
CA ALA A 13 -0.29 11.71 -4.07
C ALA A 13 -0.36 10.31 -4.71
N GLY A 14 0.49 10.03 -5.70
CA GLY A 14 0.62 8.70 -6.29
C GLY A 14 1.15 7.68 -5.28
N GLN A 15 2.19 8.03 -4.53
CA GLN A 15 2.71 7.20 -3.45
C GLN A 15 1.63 6.91 -2.40
N ARG A 16 0.90 7.93 -1.92
CA ARG A 16 -0.19 7.75 -0.94
C ARG A 16 -1.27 6.81 -1.46
N LEU A 17 -1.61 6.89 -2.76
CA LEU A 17 -2.55 5.96 -3.37
C LEU A 17 -2.00 4.54 -3.40
N LEU A 18 -0.75 4.34 -3.78
CA LEU A 18 -0.13 3.01 -3.80
C LEU A 18 -0.07 2.41 -2.40
N VAL A 19 0.36 3.17 -1.40
CA VAL A 19 0.37 2.74 0.00
C VAL A 19 -1.05 2.40 0.48
N LEU A 20 -2.05 3.22 0.16
CA LEU A 20 -3.43 2.93 0.51
C LEU A 20 -3.92 1.59 -0.09
N LEU A 21 -3.54 1.28 -1.34
CA LEU A 21 -3.93 0.03 -1.98
C LEU A 21 -3.11 -1.16 -1.48
N ALA A 22 -1.84 -0.95 -1.13
CA ALA A 22 -0.96 -1.98 -0.58
C ALA A 22 -1.37 -2.42 0.83
N LEU A 23 -1.82 -1.49 1.67
CA LEU A 23 -2.24 -1.78 3.04
C LEU A 23 -3.69 -2.23 3.16
N HIS A 24 -4.46 -2.19 2.07
CA HIS A 24 -5.85 -2.65 2.09
C HIS A 24 -5.97 -4.08 1.57
N ARG A 25 -6.63 -4.94 2.35
CA ARG A 25 -6.95 -6.32 1.96
C ARG A 25 -8.09 -6.34 0.93
N GLY A 26 -7.79 -5.94 -0.31
CA GLY A 26 -8.69 -6.02 -1.46
C GLY A 26 -9.03 -4.69 -2.13
N PRO A 27 -10.02 -4.69 -3.06
CA PRO A 27 -10.34 -3.51 -3.86
C PRO A 27 -10.92 -2.35 -3.03
N VAL A 28 -10.37 -1.15 -3.21
CA VAL A 28 -10.83 0.09 -2.57
C VAL A 28 -11.74 0.87 -3.51
N ARG A 29 -12.96 1.22 -3.06
CA ARG A 29 -13.86 2.08 -3.85
C ARG A 29 -13.20 3.42 -4.18
N ARG A 30 -13.34 3.90 -5.42
CA ARG A 30 -12.74 5.16 -5.89
C ARG A 30 -13.15 6.37 -5.05
N THR A 31 -14.41 6.44 -4.66
CA THR A 31 -14.93 7.53 -3.82
C THR A 31 -14.28 7.52 -2.43
N VAL A 32 -14.12 6.33 -1.83
CA VAL A 32 -13.44 6.16 -0.53
C VAL A 32 -11.96 6.54 -0.65
N ALA A 33 -11.27 6.08 -1.69
CA ALA A 33 -9.88 6.45 -1.94
C ALA A 33 -9.72 7.96 -2.13
N ALA A 34 -10.61 8.59 -2.92
CA ALA A 34 -10.60 10.03 -3.13
C ALA A 34 -10.78 10.81 -1.81
N GLN A 35 -11.81 10.46 -1.03
CA GLN A 35 -12.10 11.10 0.25
C GLN A 35 -10.95 10.95 1.24
N ARG A 36 -10.34 9.76 1.33
CA ARG A 36 -9.23 9.49 2.25
C ARG A 36 -7.95 10.23 1.86
N LEU A 37 -7.66 10.33 0.57
CA LEU A 37 -6.43 10.95 0.09
C LEU A 37 -6.50 12.48 0.03
N TRP A 38 -7.70 13.04 -0.17
CA TRP A 38 -7.94 14.49 -0.22
C TRP A 38 -9.13 14.90 0.67
N PRO A 39 -9.02 14.75 2.00
CA PRO A 39 -10.14 15.00 2.91
C PRO A 39 -10.57 16.47 2.98
N HIS A 40 -9.71 17.38 2.54
CA HIS A 40 -9.93 18.83 2.52
C HIS A 40 -10.63 19.34 1.26
N LEU A 41 -10.85 18.48 0.26
CA LEU A 41 -11.54 18.84 -0.98
C LEU A 41 -13.01 18.39 -0.94
N ASP A 42 -13.85 19.06 -1.71
CA ASP A 42 -15.20 18.58 -2.00
C ASP A 42 -15.15 17.30 -2.87
N GLU A 43 -16.30 16.63 -3.00
CA GLU A 43 -16.38 15.34 -3.72
C GLU A 43 -15.87 15.44 -5.18
N ARG A 44 -16.19 16.55 -5.86
CA ARG A 44 -15.77 16.81 -7.24
C ARG A 44 -14.26 17.01 -7.31
N GLY A 45 -13.68 17.82 -6.42
CA GLY A 45 -12.25 18.08 -6.32
C GLY A 45 -11.46 16.82 -5.98
N ALA A 46 -11.89 16.06 -4.97
CA ALA A 46 -11.26 14.80 -4.58
C ALA A 46 -11.27 13.78 -5.74
N THR A 47 -12.40 13.63 -6.44
CA THR A 47 -12.52 12.74 -7.59
C THR A 47 -11.65 13.20 -8.77
N GLY A 48 -11.57 14.50 -9.01
CA GLY A 48 -10.68 15.09 -10.02
C GLY A 48 -9.22 14.81 -9.73
N SER A 49 -8.78 15.03 -8.49
CA SER A 49 -7.43 14.75 -8.01
C SER A 49 -7.07 13.27 -8.11
N LEU A 50 -8.00 12.37 -7.77
CA LEU A 50 -7.83 10.93 -7.95
C LEU A 50 -7.61 10.56 -9.41
N ARG A 51 -8.42 11.11 -10.32
CA ARG A 51 -8.31 10.86 -11.76
C ARG A 51 -6.96 11.31 -12.31
N SER A 52 -6.52 12.52 -11.96
CA SER A 52 -5.23 13.07 -12.38
C SER A 52 -4.06 12.26 -11.84
N THR A 53 -4.16 11.78 -10.60
CA THR A 53 -3.15 10.90 -9.98
C THR A 53 -3.06 9.55 -10.70
N LEU A 54 -4.21 8.90 -10.96
CA LEU A 54 -4.27 7.64 -11.70
C LEU A 54 -3.75 7.78 -13.14
N SER A 55 -4.06 8.88 -13.83
CA SER A 55 -3.57 9.14 -15.18
C SER A 55 -2.04 9.18 -15.21
N ARG A 56 -1.42 9.92 -14.28
CA ARG A 56 0.05 10.01 -14.17
C ARG A 56 0.70 8.68 -13.78
N LEU A 57 0.11 7.94 -12.83
CA LEU A 57 0.60 6.62 -12.45
C LEU A 57 0.58 5.65 -13.64
N ARG A 58 -0.51 5.62 -14.41
CA ARG A 58 -0.60 4.75 -15.59
C ARG A 58 0.40 5.11 -16.68
N ALA A 59 0.71 6.40 -16.85
CA ALA A 59 1.70 6.84 -17.82
C ALA A 59 3.13 6.46 -17.42
N GLY A 60 3.44 6.42 -16.11
CA GLY A 60 4.76 6.06 -15.61
C GLY A 60 4.96 4.56 -15.33
N ALA A 61 3.89 3.87 -14.95
CA ALA A 61 3.90 2.45 -14.59
C ALA A 61 2.56 1.78 -15.00
N PRO A 62 2.40 1.43 -16.30
CA PRO A 62 1.24 0.70 -16.77
C PRO A 62 1.07 -0.63 -16.01
N GLY A 63 -0.16 -0.96 -15.62
CA GLY A 63 -0.46 -2.21 -14.89
C GLY A 63 -0.31 -2.14 -13.36
N LEU A 64 0.34 -1.10 -12.82
CA LEU A 64 0.56 -0.98 -11.37
C LEU A 64 -0.76 -0.84 -10.57
N VAL A 65 -1.75 -0.15 -11.15
CA VAL A 65 -3.09 0.02 -10.55
C VAL A 65 -4.17 -0.39 -11.54
N GLU A 66 -4.94 -1.40 -11.17
CA GLU A 66 -6.12 -1.83 -11.89
C GLU A 66 -7.37 -1.09 -11.41
N VAL A 67 -8.28 -0.84 -12.35
CA VAL A 67 -9.57 -0.21 -12.05
C VAL A 67 -10.67 -1.11 -12.58
N SER A 68 -11.51 -1.59 -11.66
CA SER A 68 -12.63 -2.48 -11.99
C SER A 68 -13.89 -2.02 -11.26
N ALA A 69 -15.01 -1.88 -11.97
CA ALA A 69 -16.34 -1.59 -11.42
C ALA A 69 -16.39 -0.44 -10.39
N GLY A 70 -15.58 0.62 -10.56
CA GLY A 70 -15.54 1.74 -9.63
C GLY A 70 -14.67 1.52 -8.37
N ALA A 71 -13.93 0.42 -8.31
CA ALA A 71 -12.89 0.15 -7.32
C ALA A 71 -11.49 0.20 -7.94
N LEU A 72 -10.49 0.32 -7.06
CA LEU A 72 -9.07 0.39 -7.33
C LEU A 72 -8.40 -0.76 -6.60
N ARG A 73 -7.42 -1.40 -7.23
CA ARG A 73 -6.52 -2.36 -6.58
C ARG A 73 -5.15 -2.28 -7.23
N LEU A 74 -4.12 -2.78 -6.56
CA LEU A 74 -2.85 -3.02 -7.22
C LEU A 74 -3.02 -4.09 -8.31
N GLY A 75 -2.18 -4.04 -9.33
CA GLY A 75 -2.13 -5.09 -10.35
C GLY A 75 -1.84 -6.45 -9.73
N HIS A 76 -2.36 -7.52 -10.32
CA HIS A 76 -2.16 -8.88 -9.81
C HIS A 76 -0.68 -9.32 -9.76
N GLU A 77 0.17 -8.76 -10.61
CA GLU A 77 1.63 -9.02 -10.63
C GLU A 77 2.40 -8.17 -9.61
N VAL A 78 1.74 -7.32 -8.83
CA VAL A 78 2.39 -6.43 -7.86
C VAL A 78 2.54 -7.16 -6.53
N ALA A 79 3.78 -7.55 -6.22
CA ALA A 79 4.13 -8.05 -4.90
C ALA A 79 4.13 -6.92 -3.86
N VAL A 80 3.63 -7.22 -2.66
CA VAL A 80 3.55 -6.29 -1.53
C VAL A 80 4.17 -6.96 -0.31
N ASP A 81 5.34 -6.47 0.08
CA ASP A 81 6.09 -6.93 1.24
C ASP A 81 5.26 -6.98 2.53
N ALA A 82 4.42 -5.98 2.77
CA ALA A 82 3.51 -5.93 3.92
C ALA A 82 2.47 -7.05 3.91
N THR A 83 2.02 -7.49 2.73
CA THR A 83 1.09 -8.62 2.59
C THR A 83 1.81 -9.94 2.85
N GLU A 84 3.03 -10.10 2.30
CA GLU A 84 3.85 -11.30 2.51
C GLU A 84 4.26 -11.46 3.99
N LEU A 85 4.63 -10.35 4.65
CA LEU A 85 4.93 -10.31 6.09
C LEU A 85 3.72 -10.75 6.92
N GLU A 86 2.55 -10.23 6.57
CA GLU A 86 1.30 -10.54 7.25
C GLU A 86 0.89 -12.01 7.10
N GLU A 87 1.05 -12.57 5.90
CA GLU A 87 0.83 -13.99 5.63
C GLU A 87 1.83 -14.87 6.40
N ALA A 88 3.10 -14.48 6.43
CA ALA A 88 4.14 -15.16 7.20
C ALA A 88 3.84 -15.19 8.70
N ALA A 89 3.45 -14.06 9.28
CA ALA A 89 3.09 -13.97 10.70
C ALA A 89 1.87 -14.85 11.02
N GLN A 90 0.83 -14.83 10.18
CA GLN A 90 -0.34 -15.69 10.34
C GLN A 90 -0.02 -17.17 10.22
N ALA A 91 0.89 -17.55 9.31
CA ALA A 91 1.32 -18.93 9.16
C ALA A 91 2.00 -19.44 10.44
N ILE A 92 2.92 -18.65 11.03
CA ILE A 92 3.59 -19.00 12.29
C ILE A 92 2.57 -19.15 13.43
N LEU A 93 1.67 -18.18 13.59
CA LEU A 93 0.61 -18.23 14.62
C LEU A 93 -0.34 -19.42 14.48
N SER A 94 -0.46 -19.97 13.27
CA SER A 94 -1.26 -21.17 12.99
C SER A 94 -0.47 -22.48 13.19
N GLY A 95 0.76 -22.41 13.72
CA GLY A 95 1.66 -23.56 13.91
C GLY A 95 2.40 -23.99 12.64
N GLY A 96 2.40 -23.16 11.61
CA GLY A 96 3.14 -23.36 10.36
C GLY A 96 4.58 -22.84 10.44
N ALA A 97 5.32 -23.04 9.36
CA ALA A 97 6.66 -22.48 9.18
C ALA A 97 6.63 -21.30 8.21
N SER A 98 7.60 -20.39 8.34
CA SER A 98 7.84 -19.29 7.43
C SER A 98 9.33 -19.13 7.17
N ASP A 99 9.70 -18.69 5.98
CA ASP A 99 11.08 -18.34 5.61
C ASP A 99 11.49 -16.94 6.14
N TRP A 100 10.55 -16.19 6.72
CA TRP A 100 10.81 -14.88 7.31
C TRP A 100 11.54 -15.02 8.65
N THR A 101 12.62 -14.28 8.81
CA THR A 101 13.32 -14.16 10.08
C THR A 101 12.57 -13.25 11.06
N ALA A 102 12.79 -13.41 12.36
CA ALA A 102 12.24 -12.52 13.38
C ALA A 102 12.62 -11.03 13.13
N GLY A 103 13.81 -10.76 12.60
CA GLY A 103 14.24 -9.41 12.24
C GLY A 103 13.45 -8.82 11.07
N GLN A 104 13.07 -9.63 10.08
CA GLN A 104 12.20 -9.19 8.97
C GLN A 104 10.76 -8.98 9.43
N LEU A 105 10.24 -9.86 10.30
CA LEU A 105 8.91 -9.69 10.90
C LEU A 105 8.84 -8.43 11.77
N ALA A 106 9.91 -8.10 12.48
CA ALA A 106 10.00 -6.90 13.33
C ALA A 106 10.34 -5.61 12.55
N ALA A 107 10.49 -5.65 11.23
CA ALA A 107 10.80 -4.47 10.44
C ALA A 107 9.66 -3.45 10.48
N GLU A 108 10.00 -2.17 10.60
CA GLU A 108 9.00 -1.10 10.72
C GLU A 108 8.37 -0.78 9.35
N LEU A 109 7.03 -0.85 9.28
CA LEU A 109 6.27 -0.49 8.08
C LEU A 109 6.29 1.03 7.85
N LEU A 110 6.90 1.48 6.75
CA LEU A 110 6.82 2.86 6.25
C LEU A 110 7.14 3.92 7.30
N PRO A 111 8.30 3.88 7.98
CA PRO A 111 8.60 4.67 9.17
C PRO A 111 8.43 6.19 8.98
N GLU A 112 8.72 6.70 7.77
CA GLU A 112 8.65 8.13 7.41
C GLU A 112 7.23 8.62 7.03
N TRP A 113 6.19 7.81 7.26
CA TRP A 113 4.81 8.16 6.89
C TRP A 113 3.97 8.48 8.12
N ASP A 114 3.44 9.72 8.16
CA ASP A 114 2.64 10.24 9.28
C ASP A 114 1.12 10.26 9.01
N ASP A 115 0.68 9.60 7.94
CA ASP A 115 -0.74 9.46 7.65
C ASP A 115 -1.41 8.60 8.74
N ASP A 116 -2.44 9.10 9.44
CA ASP A 116 -3.10 8.38 10.55
C ASP A 116 -3.50 6.93 10.19
N TRP A 117 -3.97 6.73 8.96
CA TRP A 117 -4.37 5.40 8.46
C TRP A 117 -3.17 4.49 8.17
N VAL A 118 -1.97 5.03 7.92
CA VAL A 118 -0.71 4.26 7.83
C VAL A 118 -0.22 3.90 9.22
N ILE A 119 -0.28 4.83 10.17
CA ILE A 119 0.13 4.59 11.57
C ILE A 119 -0.69 3.44 12.16
N LEU A 120 -2.01 3.44 11.94
CA LEU A 120 -2.88 2.36 12.41
C LEU A 120 -2.48 0.99 11.83
N GLU A 121 -2.20 0.91 10.53
CA GLU A 121 -1.78 -0.34 9.89
C GLU A 121 -0.36 -0.76 10.30
N ARG A 122 0.55 0.20 10.54
CA ARG A 122 1.88 -0.07 11.10
C ARG A 122 1.76 -0.72 12.47
N GLU A 123 0.94 -0.17 13.36
CA GLU A 123 0.76 -0.73 14.69
C GLU A 123 0.12 -2.12 14.62
N ARG A 124 -0.91 -2.29 13.78
CA ARG A 124 -1.58 -3.58 13.59
C ARG A 124 -0.61 -4.68 13.11
N LEU A 125 0.24 -4.38 12.13
CA LEU A 125 1.24 -5.34 11.64
C LEU A 125 2.34 -5.60 12.68
N ARG A 126 2.77 -4.55 13.40
CA ARG A 126 3.74 -4.70 14.49
C ARG A 126 3.23 -5.65 15.58
N GLU A 127 1.99 -5.47 16.02
CA GLU A 127 1.35 -6.34 16.99
C GLU A 127 1.30 -7.78 16.46
N LEU A 128 0.84 -7.99 15.23
CA LEU A 128 0.77 -9.32 14.61
C LEU A 128 2.14 -10.01 14.56
N SER A 129 3.17 -9.29 14.13
CA SER A 129 4.54 -9.79 14.08
C SER A 129 5.09 -10.13 15.45
N LEU A 130 4.82 -9.31 16.47
CA LEU A 130 5.28 -9.57 17.84
C LEU A 130 4.73 -10.89 18.36
N HIS A 131 3.43 -11.13 18.21
CA HIS A 131 2.80 -12.38 18.64
C HIS A 131 3.39 -13.58 17.89
N ALA A 132 3.67 -13.43 16.58
CA ALA A 132 4.27 -14.50 15.79
C ALA A 132 5.70 -14.84 16.26
N ILE A 133 6.49 -13.84 16.66
CA ILE A 133 7.86 -14.03 17.15
C ILE A 133 7.90 -14.69 18.54
N GLU A 134 6.86 -14.49 19.36
CA GLU A 134 6.75 -15.04 20.72
C GLU A 134 6.25 -16.49 20.77
N THR A 135 5.81 -17.06 19.63
CA THR A 135 5.28 -18.43 19.51
C THR A 135 6.38 -19.45 19.21
#